data_AF-A0A9E6ES19-F1
#
_entry.id   AF-A0A9E6ES19-F1
#
_cell.length_a   1.000
_cell.length_b   1.000
_cell.length_c   1.000
_cell.angle_alpha   90.00
_cell.angle_beta   90.00
_cell.angle_gamma   90.00
#
_symmetry.space_group_name_H-M   'P 1'
#
loop_
_entity.id
_entity.type
_entity.pdbx_description
1 polymer ?
#
loop_
_entity_poly.entity_id
_entity_poly.type
_entity_poly.pdbx_seq_one_letter_code
_entity_poly.pdbx_strand_id
1 'polypeptide(L)' 'MRKVAIYGKGGIGKSTTTQNTVAGLAEMGMKVMVVGCDPKADSTRLLLGGLQQKTVLDTLREEGEEVVVLHFISTNQFTL' A
#
# COMPACT_ATOMS: atom_id res chain seq x y z
N MET A 1 -5.36 11.76 13.62
CA MET A 1 -4.87 10.95 12.48
C MET A 1 -3.68 11.67 11.85
N ARG A 2 -2.52 11.01 11.74
CA ARG A 2 -1.34 11.59 11.08
C ARG A 2 -1.37 11.25 9.59
N LYS A 3 -1.06 12.21 8.71
CA LYS A 3 -1.00 12.04 7.24
C LYS A 3 0.43 12.32 6.79
N VAL A 4 1.06 11.35 6.14
CA VAL A 4 2.45 11.43 5.69
C VAL A 4 2.52 11.05 4.22
N ALA A 5 3.28 11.79 3.44
CA ALA A 5 3.55 11.51 2.04
C ALA A 5 5.05 11.40 1.83
N ILE A 6 5.49 10.36 1.10
CA ILE A 6 6.90 10.06 0.86
C ILE A 6 7.21 10.33 -0.62
N TYR A 7 8.12 11.27 -0.87
CA TYR A 7 8.51 11.73 -2.21
C TYR A 7 9.99 11.46 -2.48
N GLY A 8 10.37 11.54 -3.77
CA GLY A 8 11.76 11.44 -4.22
C GLY A 8 11.88 10.81 -5.60
N LYS A 9 13.10 10.80 -6.15
CA LYS A 9 13.41 10.29 -7.49
C LYS A 9 13.03 8.80 -7.65
N GLY A 10 12.77 8.37 -8.88
CA GLY A 10 12.59 6.94 -9.20
C GLY A 10 13.86 6.14 -8.88
N GLY A 11 13.69 4.91 -8.38
CA GLY A 11 14.81 3.98 -8.12
C GLY A 11 15.58 4.16 -6.80
N ILE A 12 15.26 5.17 -5.97
CA ILE A 12 15.98 5.41 -4.69
C ILE A 12 15.49 4.54 -3.51
N GLY A 13 14.57 3.60 -3.76
CA GLY A 13 14.05 2.71 -2.72
C GLY A 13 12.87 3.25 -1.88
N LYS A 14 12.17 4.31 -2.32
CA LYS A 14 11.01 4.89 -1.59
C LYS A 14 10.00 3.85 -1.14
N SER A 15 9.50 3.03 -2.09
CA SER A 15 8.52 1.99 -1.82
C SER A 15 9.04 0.98 -0.79
N THR A 16 10.32 0.61 -0.86
CA THR A 16 10.95 -0.32 0.09
C THR A 16 11.00 0.28 1.49
N THR A 17 11.43 1.54 1.61
CA THR A 17 11.50 2.23 2.91
C THR A 17 10.11 2.40 3.51
N THR A 18 9.13 2.88 2.74
CA THR A 18 7.74 3.06 3.18
C THR A 18 7.15 1.77 3.74
N GLN A 19 7.34 0.65 3.05
CA GLN A 19 6.81 -0.65 3.46
C GLN A 19 7.42 -1.12 4.78
N ASN A 20 8.73 -1.01 4.95
CA ASN A 20 9.40 -1.38 6.21
C ASN A 20 9.01 -0.45 7.37
N THR A 21 8.87 0.86 7.12
CA THR A 21 8.40 1.80 8.15
C THR A 21 6.98 1.46 8.60
N VAL A 22 6.08 1.14 7.66
CA VAL A 22 4.70 0.75 7.98
C VAL A 22 4.65 -0.57 8.73
N ALA A 23 5.48 -1.55 8.34
CA ALA A 23 5.60 -2.81 9.06
C ALA A 23 6.01 -2.59 10.52
N GLY A 24 7.05 -1.79 10.78
CA GLY A 24 7.46 -1.44 12.15
C GLY A 24 6.38 -0.69 12.93
N LEU A 25 5.65 0.24 12.30
CA LEU A 25 4.53 0.93 12.96
C LEU A 25 3.39 -0.05 13.29
N ALA A 26 3.12 -1.02 12.42
CA ALA A 26 2.13 -2.06 12.67
C ALA A 26 2.54 -2.98 13.84
N GLU A 27 3.82 -3.37 13.92
CA GLU A 27 4.39 -4.13 15.05
C GLU A 27 4.27 -3.37 16.38
N MET A 28 4.35 -2.04 16.35
CA MET A 28 4.10 -1.18 17.52
C MET A 28 2.61 -1.03 17.87
N GLY A 29 1.71 -1.79 17.23
CA GLY A 29 0.27 -1.76 17.47
C GLY A 29 -0.45 -0.56 16.84
N MET A 30 0.21 0.19 15.94
CA MET A 30 -0.42 1.31 15.27
C MET A 30 -1.26 0.84 14.09
N LYS A 31 -2.48 1.37 13.95
CA LYS A 31 -3.29 1.20 12.75
C LYS A 31 -2.77 2.13 11.65
N VAL A 32 -2.12 1.57 10.64
CA VAL A 32 -1.57 2.30 9.49
C VAL A 32 -2.28 1.89 8.20
N MET A 33 -2.41 2.84 7.27
CA MET A 33 -2.96 2.64 5.93
C MET A 33 -1.94 3.15 4.92
N VAL A 34 -1.66 2.36 3.88
CA VAL A 34 -0.75 2.71 2.79
C VAL A 34 -1.54 2.93 1.52
N VAL A 35 -1.34 4.08 0.88
CA VAL A 35 -1.90 4.40 -0.43
C VAL A 35 -0.73 4.52 -1.40
N GLY A 36 -0.67 3.62 -2.38
CA GLY A 36 0.32 3.66 -3.44
C GLY A 36 -0.08 4.69 -4.50
N CYS A 37 0.74 5.72 -4.70
CA CYS A 37 0.53 6.73 -5.75
C CYS A 37 1.59 6.66 -6.86
N ASP A 38 2.49 5.67 -6.82
CA ASP A 38 3.51 5.46 -7.86
C ASP A 38 2.91 4.63 -9.01
N PRO A 39 3.04 5.07 -10.28
CA PRO A 39 2.50 4.35 -11.44
C PRO A 39 3.04 2.93 -11.59
N LYS A 40 4.16 2.59 -10.92
CA LYS A 40 4.73 1.24 -10.91
C LYS A 40 3.89 0.21 -10.15
N ALA A 41 2.91 0.64 -9.36
CA ALA A 41 1.96 -0.22 -8.64
C ALA A 41 2.61 -1.30 -7.73
N ASP A 42 3.85 -1.10 -7.28
CA ASP A 42 4.61 -2.06 -6.46
C ASP A 42 4.75 -1.63 -4.99
N SER A 43 4.12 -0.52 -4.60
CA SER A 43 4.28 0.13 -3.29
C SER A 43 3.74 -0.67 -2.10
N THR A 44 3.00 -1.74 -2.34
CA THR A 44 2.43 -2.65 -1.32
C THR A 44 2.88 -4.10 -1.49
N ARG A 45 3.73 -4.39 -2.48
CA ARG A 45 4.09 -5.76 -2.87
C ARG A 45 4.78 -6.54 -1.75
N LEU A 46 5.72 -5.93 -1.03
CA LEU A 46 6.45 -6.59 0.08
C LEU A 46 5.54 -6.80 1.30
N LEU A 47 4.63 -5.87 1.54
CA LEU A 47 3.63 -5.99 2.61
C LEU A 47 2.69 -7.18 2.39
N LEU A 48 2.44 -7.56 1.14
CA LEU A 48 1.50 -8.63 0.78
C LEU A 48 2.18 -9.93 0.36
N GLY A 49 3.42 -10.16 0.80
CA GLY A 49 4.15 -11.40 0.51
C GLY A 49 4.44 -11.60 -0.99
N GLY A 50 4.56 -10.53 -1.76
CA GLY A 50 4.86 -10.59 -3.19
C GLY A 50 3.63 -10.58 -4.11
N LEU A 51 2.41 -10.49 -3.57
CA LEU A 51 1.20 -10.36 -4.37
C LEU A 51 1.14 -8.98 -5.06
N GLN A 52 0.71 -8.98 -6.32
CA GLN A 52 0.33 -7.74 -7.03
C GLN A 52 -1.17 -7.50 -6.79
N GLN A 53 -1.47 -6.38 -6.12
CA GLN A 53 -2.85 -5.91 -5.98
C GLN A 53 -3.29 -5.28 -7.30
N LYS A 54 -4.55 -5.48 -7.68
CA LYS A 54 -5.16 -4.64 -8.71
C LYS A 54 -5.15 -3.18 -8.25
N THR A 55 -4.82 -2.26 -9.14
CA THR A 55 -4.91 -0.84 -8.80
C THR A 55 -6.37 -0.40 -8.79
N VAL A 56 -6.66 0.70 -8.10
CA VAL A 56 -8.00 1.31 -8.11
C VAL A 56 -8.46 1.61 -9.53
N LEU A 57 -7.55 2.06 -10.38
CA LEU A 57 -7.85 2.38 -11.77
C LEU A 57 -8.14 1.14 -12.61
N ASP A 58 -7.49 0.00 -12.31
CA ASP A 58 -7.77 -1.26 -13.00
C ASP A 58 -9.15 -1.79 -12.59
N THR A 59 -9.47 -1.79 -11.28
CA THR A 59 -10.79 -2.20 -10.78
C THR A 59 -11.91 -1.32 -11.37
N LEU A 60 -11.71 0.00 -11.42
CA LEU A 60 -12.67 0.92 -12.03
C LEU A 60 -12.97 0.61 -13.50
N ARG A 61 -11.94 0.21 -14.26
CA ARG A 61 -12.08 -0.13 -15.68
C ARG A 61 -12.80 -1.45 -15.90
N GLU A 62 -12.56 -2.42 -15.04
CA GLU A 62 -13.10 -3.79 -15.19
C GLU A 62 -14.51 -3.93 -14.61
N GLU A 63 -14.77 -3.32 -13.45
CA GLU A 63 -15.97 -3.59 -12.64
C GLU A 63 -16.91 -2.38 -12.53
N GLY A 64 -16.49 -1.20 -13.02
CA GLY A 64 -17.27 0.04 -12.94
C GLY A 64 -17.18 0.74 -11.57
N GLU A 65 -17.76 1.94 -11.47
CA GLU A 65 -17.66 2.79 -10.26
C GLU A 65 -18.35 2.20 -9.02
N GLU A 66 -19.34 1.32 -9.21
CA GLU A 66 -20.13 0.77 -8.10
C GLU A 66 -19.39 -0.29 -7.28
N VAL A 67 -18.29 -0.86 -7.80
CA VAL A 67 -17.60 -2.03 -7.20
C VAL A 67 -16.19 -1.70 -6.70
N VAL A 68 -15.83 -0.43 -6.55
CA VAL A 68 -14.49 -0.06 -6.05
C VAL A 68 -14.37 -0.35 -4.55
N VAL A 69 -14.15 -1.61 -4.23
CA VAL A 69 -13.70 -2.04 -2.92
C VAL A 69 -12.19 -1.82 -2.89
N LEU A 70 -11.78 -0.70 -2.30
CA LEU A 70 -10.39 -0.48 -1.95
C LEU A 70 -9.94 -1.66 -1.08
N HIS A 71 -9.03 -2.49 -1.58
CA HIS A 71 -8.38 -3.50 -0.76
C HIS A 71 -7.51 -2.78 0.27
N PHE A 72 -8.12 -2.49 1.42
CA PHE A 72 -7.45 -1.87 2.54
C PHE A 72 -6.53 -2.93 3.15
N ILE A 73 -5.22 -2.70 3.05
CA ILE A 73 -4.29 -3.46 3.86
C ILE A 73 -4.40 -2.92 5.28
N SER A 74 -5.36 -3.48 6.00
CA SER A 74 -5.53 -3.31 7.45
C SER A 74 -4.41 -4.08 8.13
N THR A 75 -3.79 -3.47 9.13
CA THR A 75 -2.66 -4.07 9.87
C THR A 75 -2.99 -5.42 10.53
N ASN A 76 -4.26 -5.78 10.65
CA ASN A 76 -4.69 -7.10 11.13
C ASN A 76 -4.42 -8.24 10.12
N GLN A 77 -3.99 -7.94 8.88
CA GLN A 77 -3.52 -8.95 7.92
C GLN A 77 -2.00 -9.18 7.96
N PHE A 78 -1.24 -8.44 8.77
CA PHE A 78 0.22 -8.56 8.90
C PHE A 78 0.66 -9.46 10.08
N THR A 79 -0.10 -10.49 10.41
CA THR A 79 0.40 -11.51 11.33
C THR A 79 1.43 -12.35 10.57
N LEU A 80 2.72 -12.13 10.84
CA LEU A 80 3.79 -13.08 10.49
C LEU A 80 3.55 -14.42 11.18
#